data_AF-A0A3C1CFM0-F1
#
_entry.id   AF-A0A3C1CFM0-F1
#
_cell.length_a   1.000
_cell.length_b   1.000
_cell.length_c   1.000
_cell.angle_alpha   90.00
_cell.angle_beta   90.00
_cell.angle_gamma   90.00
#
_symmetry.space_group_name_H-M   'P 1'
#
loop_
_entity.id
_entity.type
_entity.pdbx_description
1 polymer ?
#
loop_
_entity_poly.entity_id
_entity_poly.type
_entity_poly.pdbx_seq_one_letter_code
_entity_poly.pdbx_strand_id
1 'polypeptide(L)'
;GSFVAARIAPVAAPSLLVVYTMTPTDLAEKLDLLPSDAGTNTVLIRPDNDVPFWNAEISDGLRTAALSQVAMDCWAGVGRMPSEGEALISWMQANEEQWRHPSIDELPRRHERPDNGH
;
A
#
# COMPACT_ATOMS: atom_id res chain seq x y z
N GLY A 1 -1.09 0.59 3.31
CA GLY A 1 -1.60 1.09 4.59
C GLY A 1 -1.93 -0.02 5.58
N SER A 2 -2.69 0.33 6.64
CA SER A 2 -2.92 -0.47 7.85
C SER A 2 -3.37 -1.93 7.60
N PHE A 3 -4.23 -2.15 6.61
CA PHE A 3 -4.73 -3.51 6.27
C PHE A 3 -3.64 -4.49 5.82
N VAL A 4 -2.62 -4.01 5.09
CA VAL A 4 -1.50 -4.87 4.68
C VAL A 4 -0.53 -5.06 5.84
N ALA A 5 -0.22 -3.99 6.58
CA ALA A 5 0.63 -4.07 7.76
C ALA A 5 0.12 -5.07 8.81
N ALA A 6 -1.19 -5.09 9.07
CA ALA A 6 -1.80 -6.00 10.04
C ALA A 6 -1.71 -7.49 9.65
N ARG A 7 -1.53 -7.81 8.36
CA ARG A 7 -1.31 -9.20 7.91
C ARG A 7 0.12 -9.69 8.17
N ILE A 8 1.07 -8.77 8.24
CA ILE A 8 2.50 -9.07 8.37
C ILE A 8 2.97 -8.92 9.82
N ALA A 9 2.62 -7.80 10.46
CA ALA A 9 3.03 -7.43 11.81
C ALA A 9 1.81 -6.84 12.58
N PRO A 10 0.90 -7.69 13.08
CA PRO A 10 -0.33 -7.22 13.74
C PRO A 10 -0.02 -6.51 15.07
N VAL A 11 -0.46 -5.25 15.18
CA VAL A 11 -0.40 -4.45 16.42
C VAL A 11 -1.79 -4.22 16.99
N ALA A 12 -2.74 -3.86 16.12
CA ALA A 12 -4.14 -3.62 16.45
C ALA A 12 -5.01 -3.97 15.24
N ALA A 13 -6.33 -3.93 15.41
CA ALA A 13 -7.26 -4.03 14.29
C ALA A 13 -6.98 -2.87 13.28
N PRO A 14 -6.91 -3.16 11.97
CA PRO A 14 -6.55 -2.17 10.98
C PRO A 14 -7.61 -1.07 10.89
N SER A 15 -7.17 0.18 10.71
CA SER A 15 -8.05 1.36 10.76
C SER A 15 -8.24 2.07 9.43
N LEU A 16 -7.30 1.93 8.49
CA LEU A 16 -7.32 2.66 7.23
C LEU A 16 -6.85 1.82 6.04
N LEU A 17 -7.73 1.67 5.05
CA LEU A 17 -7.40 1.13 3.74
C LEU A 17 -6.88 2.27 2.84
N VAL A 18 -5.71 2.07 2.23
CA VAL A 18 -5.14 2.99 1.25
C VAL A 18 -5.14 2.30 -0.10
N VAL A 19 -5.78 2.90 -1.10
CA VAL A 19 -5.87 2.35 -2.46
C VAL A 19 -5.33 3.37 -3.45
N TYR A 20 -4.25 2.99 -4.14
CA TYR A 20 -3.73 3.77 -5.26
C TYR A 20 -4.52 3.43 -6.53
N THR A 21 -5.04 4.44 -7.22
CA THR A 21 -5.83 4.27 -8.46
C THR A 21 -5.74 5.51 -9.35
N MET A 22 -5.72 5.32 -10.66
CA MET A 22 -5.74 6.44 -11.62
C MET A 22 -7.14 7.05 -11.79
N THR A 23 -8.18 6.35 -11.35
CA THR A 23 -9.59 6.72 -11.51
C THR A 23 -10.32 6.66 -10.15
N PRO A 24 -9.98 7.55 -9.19
CA PRO A 24 -10.53 7.49 -7.83
C PRO A 24 -12.05 7.68 -7.80
N THR A 25 -12.61 8.57 -8.61
CA THR A 25 -14.07 8.79 -8.69
C THR A 25 -14.80 7.54 -9.16
N ASP A 26 -14.38 6.96 -10.29
CA ASP A 26 -14.99 5.74 -10.83
C ASP A 26 -14.86 4.56 -9.86
N LEU A 27 -13.73 4.45 -9.15
CA LEU A 27 -13.53 3.38 -8.17
C LEU A 27 -14.41 3.60 -6.93
N ALA A 28 -14.57 4.84 -6.47
CA ALA A 28 -15.48 5.15 -5.37
C ALA A 28 -16.93 4.78 -5.71
N GLU A 29 -17.40 5.12 -6.91
CA GLU A 29 -18.74 4.77 -7.39
C GLU A 29 -18.92 3.25 -7.49
N LYS A 30 -17.97 2.55 -8.12
CA LYS A 30 -18.01 1.08 -8.26
C LYS A 30 -18.04 0.33 -6.92
N LEU A 31 -17.41 0.91 -5.89
CA LEU A 31 -17.34 0.33 -4.55
C LEU A 31 -18.40 0.91 -3.59
N ASP A 32 -19.30 1.76 -4.08
CA ASP A 32 -20.33 2.45 -3.29
C ASP A 32 -19.74 3.16 -2.05
N LEU A 33 -18.56 3.79 -2.21
CA LEU A 33 -17.89 4.51 -1.14
C LEU A 33 -18.56 5.86 -0.89
N LEU A 34 -18.82 6.14 0.38
CA LEU A 34 -19.35 7.43 0.81
C LEU A 34 -18.20 8.42 1.06
N PRO A 35 -18.25 9.64 0.49
CA PRO A 35 -17.26 10.67 0.78
C PRO A 35 -17.37 11.12 2.24
N SER A 36 -16.23 11.36 2.89
CA SER A 36 -16.18 11.90 4.25
C SER A 36 -14.94 12.75 4.47
N ASP A 37 -15.13 13.88 5.15
CA ASP A 37 -14.06 14.80 5.55
C ASP A 37 -13.43 14.41 6.90
N ALA A 38 -14.03 13.45 7.63
CA ALA A 38 -13.55 12.98 8.93
C ALA A 38 -13.89 11.51 9.20
N GLY A 39 -13.09 10.83 10.02
CA GLY A 39 -13.36 9.45 10.44
C GLY A 39 -13.32 8.43 9.30
N THR A 40 -12.66 8.76 8.20
CA THR A 40 -12.58 7.93 6.99
C THR A 40 -11.78 6.67 7.25
N ASN A 41 -12.28 5.52 6.78
CA ASN A 41 -11.60 4.22 6.87
C ASN A 41 -10.97 3.77 5.54
N THR A 42 -11.16 4.54 4.47
CA THR A 42 -10.66 4.26 3.12
C THR A 42 -10.20 5.54 2.43
N VAL A 43 -8.97 5.60 1.96
CA VAL A 43 -8.45 6.69 1.13
C VAL A 43 -8.15 6.16 -0.26
N LEU A 44 -8.72 6.81 -1.28
CA LEU A 44 -8.35 6.61 -2.67
C LEU A 44 -7.35 7.70 -3.07
N ILE A 45 -6.17 7.29 -3.53
CA ILE A 45 -5.10 8.21 -3.94
C ILE A 45 -4.87 8.05 -5.43
N ARG A 46 -4.97 9.16 -6.18
CA ARG A 46 -4.41 9.24 -7.53
C ARG A 46 -2.98 9.75 -7.42
N PRO A 47 -1.97 8.90 -7.63
CA PRO A 47 -0.60 9.34 -7.55
C PRO A 47 -0.21 10.11 -8.82
N ASP A 48 0.71 11.07 -8.67
CA ASP A 48 1.26 11.84 -9.81
C ASP A 48 2.30 11.03 -10.62
N ASN A 49 2.73 9.89 -10.09
CA ASN A 49 3.70 8.99 -10.71
C ASN A 49 3.38 7.53 -10.36
N ASP A 50 4.07 6.60 -11.00
CA ASP A 50 3.78 5.17 -10.87
C ASP A 50 4.47 4.50 -9.67
N VAL A 51 5.22 5.25 -8.85
CA VAL A 51 6.04 4.70 -7.76
C VAL A 51 5.23 3.82 -6.80
N PRO A 52 4.01 4.20 -6.36
CA PRO A 52 3.23 3.35 -5.45
C PRO A 52 2.81 1.99 -6.05
N PHE A 53 2.87 1.84 -7.38
CA PHE A 53 2.58 0.60 -8.08
C PHE A 53 3.81 -0.28 -8.32
N TRP A 54 5.01 0.22 -8.05
CA TRP A 54 6.25 -0.53 -8.23
C TRP A 54 6.39 -1.61 -7.17
N ASN A 55 6.88 -2.77 -7.60
CA ASN A 55 7.04 -3.96 -6.75
C ASN A 55 5.75 -4.34 -5.99
N ALA A 56 4.58 -3.99 -6.53
CA ALA A 56 3.33 -4.42 -5.96
C ALA A 56 3.19 -5.94 -6.10
N GLU A 57 2.87 -6.59 -5.00
CA GLU A 57 2.77 -8.03 -4.89
C GLU A 57 1.31 -8.47 -4.97
N ILE A 58 1.09 -9.73 -5.35
CA ILE A 58 -0.23 -10.36 -5.24
C ILE A 58 -0.22 -11.19 -3.96
N SER A 59 -1.09 -10.82 -3.01
CA SER A 59 -1.29 -11.51 -1.76
C SER A 59 -2.78 -11.79 -1.59
N ASP A 60 -3.15 -13.07 -1.43
CA ASP A 60 -4.54 -13.53 -1.33
C ASP A 60 -5.45 -13.04 -2.47
N GLY A 61 -4.92 -13.00 -3.69
CA GLY A 61 -5.65 -12.51 -4.87
C GLY A 61 -5.82 -10.99 -4.94
N LEU A 62 -5.26 -10.24 -3.97
CA LEU A 62 -5.26 -8.78 -3.97
C LEU A 62 -3.87 -8.25 -4.35
N ARG A 63 -3.84 -7.25 -5.23
CA ARG A 63 -2.61 -6.53 -5.53
C ARG A 63 -2.34 -5.51 -4.43
N THR A 64 -1.28 -5.72 -3.66
CA THR A 64 -0.87 -4.87 -2.53
C THR A 64 0.37 -4.06 -2.89
N ALA A 65 0.47 -2.83 -2.38
CA ALA A 65 1.69 -2.04 -2.53
C ALA A 65 2.88 -2.75 -1.88
N ALA A 66 4.10 -2.47 -2.35
CA ALA A 66 5.33 -2.98 -1.76
C ALA A 66 5.41 -2.63 -0.26
N LEU A 67 6.03 -3.49 0.55
CA LEU A 67 6.08 -3.30 2.02
C LEU A 67 6.71 -1.97 2.43
N SER A 68 7.68 -1.45 1.66
CA SER A 68 8.25 -0.11 1.89
C SER A 68 7.21 1.00 1.75
N GLN A 69 6.35 0.93 0.73
CA GLN A 69 5.23 1.87 0.55
C GLN A 69 4.18 1.69 1.66
N VAL A 70 3.88 0.45 2.05
CA VAL A 70 2.96 0.17 3.17
C VAL A 70 3.46 0.78 4.48
N ALA A 71 4.77 0.68 4.76
CA ALA A 71 5.38 1.31 5.94
C ALA A 71 5.25 2.84 5.90
N MET A 72 5.52 3.46 4.73
CA MET A 72 5.32 4.91 4.55
C MET A 72 3.86 5.33 4.75
N ASP A 73 2.89 4.59 4.19
CA ASP A 73 1.46 4.85 4.39
C ASP A 73 1.09 4.79 5.89
N CYS A 74 1.68 3.86 6.64
CA CYS A 74 1.41 3.69 8.07
C CYS A 74 2.00 4.85 8.89
N TRP A 75 3.24 5.24 8.60
CA TRP A 75 3.88 6.38 9.25
C TRP A 75 3.20 7.72 8.95
N ALA A 76 2.72 7.92 7.72
CA ALA A 76 1.97 9.12 7.35
C ALA A 76 0.50 9.09 7.86
N GLY A 77 0.04 7.94 8.36
CA GLY A 77 -1.31 7.73 8.85
C GLY A 77 -1.56 8.28 10.26
N VAL A 78 -2.81 8.20 10.70
CA VAL A 78 -3.26 8.73 12.00
C VAL A 78 -3.53 7.64 13.02
N GLY A 79 -3.69 8.04 14.29
CA GLY A 79 -4.04 7.13 15.37
C GLY A 79 -2.89 6.16 15.68
N ARG A 80 -3.14 4.86 15.51
CA ARG A 80 -2.15 3.80 15.79
C ARG A 80 -1.30 3.40 14.60
N MET A 81 -1.58 3.96 13.41
CA MET A 81 -0.85 3.61 12.19
C MET A 81 0.68 3.83 12.30
N PRO A 82 1.20 4.89 12.98
CA PRO A 82 2.64 5.01 13.16
C PRO A 82 3.27 3.80 13.88
N SER A 83 2.63 3.28 14.93
CA SER A 83 3.10 2.06 15.64
C SER A 83 2.97 0.80 14.79
N GLU A 84 1.96 0.71 13.91
CA GLU A 84 1.87 -0.36 12.92
C GLU A 84 3.04 -0.30 11.92
N GLY A 85 3.43 0.90 11.49
CA GLY A 85 4.60 1.14 10.64
C GLY A 85 5.92 0.73 11.31
N GLU A 86 6.11 1.08 12.58
CA GLU A 86 7.27 0.68 13.38
C GLU A 86 7.38 -0.85 13.54
N ALA A 87 6.25 -1.52 13.80
CA ALA A 87 6.21 -2.98 13.90
C ALA A 87 6.50 -3.64 12.54
N LEU A 88 5.95 -3.11 11.46
CA LEU A 88 6.24 -3.60 10.11
C LEU A 88 7.72 -3.44 9.75
N ILE A 89 8.35 -2.31 10.09
CA ILE A 89 9.78 -2.10 9.85
C ILE A 89 10.63 -3.06 10.68
N SER A 90 10.26 -3.30 11.95
CA SER A 90 10.94 -4.28 12.79
C SER A 90 10.87 -5.69 12.19
N TRP A 91 9.70 -6.08 11.64
CA TRP A 91 9.55 -7.32 10.89
C TRP A 91 10.41 -7.33 9.62
N MET A 92 10.41 -6.24 8.84
CA MET A 92 11.20 -6.11 7.61
C MET A 92 12.70 -6.28 7.90
N GLN A 93 13.21 -5.69 8.99
CA GLN A 93 14.60 -5.84 9.40
C GLN A 93 14.95 -7.28 9.80
N ALA A 94 14.03 -8.00 10.44
CA ALA A 94 14.23 -9.39 10.83
C ALA A 94 14.07 -10.38 9.65
N ASN A 95 13.47 -9.96 8.52
CA ASN A 95 13.10 -10.82 7.40
C ASN A 95 13.55 -10.25 6.04
N GLU A 96 14.76 -9.69 5.96
CA GLU A 96 15.22 -8.95 4.77
C GLU A 96 15.09 -9.74 3.47
N GLU A 97 15.41 -11.04 3.49
CA GLU A 97 15.33 -11.92 2.32
C GLU A 97 13.90 -12.14 1.80
N GLN A 98 12.87 -11.88 2.63
CA GLN A 98 11.47 -12.10 2.26
C GLN A 98 10.84 -10.91 1.52
N TRP A 99 11.39 -9.70 1.65
CA TRP A 99 10.80 -8.49 1.06
C TRP A 99 11.79 -7.64 0.24
N ARG A 100 13.09 -7.76 0.51
CA ARG A 100 14.11 -6.94 -0.12
C ARG A 100 14.80 -7.72 -1.22
N HIS A 101 14.91 -7.13 -2.40
CA HIS A 101 15.79 -7.65 -3.44
C HIS A 101 17.25 -7.65 -2.95
N PRO A 102 18.02 -8.70 -3.24
CA PRO A 102 19.39 -8.82 -2.76
C PRO A 102 20.35 -7.84 -3.48
N SER A 103 19.99 -7.36 -4.67
CA SER A 103 20.78 -6.39 -5.44
C SER A 103 19.90 -5.51 -6.34
N ILE A 104 20.47 -4.40 -6.82
CA ILE A 104 19.79 -3.51 -7.78
C ILE A 104 19.64 -4.17 -9.15
N ASP A 105 20.55 -5.07 -9.52
CA ASP A 105 20.57 -5.76 -10.81
C ASP A 105 19.43 -6.77 -10.94
N GLU A 106 18.90 -7.23 -9.80
CA GLU A 106 17.77 -8.14 -9.71
C GLU A 106 16.42 -7.42 -9.61
N LEU A 107 16.41 -6.08 -9.65
CA LEU A 107 15.17 -5.34 -9.75
C LEU A 107 14.51 -5.63 -11.12
N PRO A 108 13.20 -5.88 -11.15
CA PRO A 108 12.49 -6.01 -12.42
C PRO A 108 12.74 -4.76 -13.27
N ARG A 109 13.20 -4.98 -14.52
CA ARG A 109 13.39 -3.86 -15.45
C ARG A 109 12.07 -3.15 -15.62
N ARG A 110 12.08 -1.84 -15.37
CA ARG A 110 10.92 -0.95 -15.46
C ARG A 110 10.18 -1.23 -16.77
N HIS A 111 9.01 -1.85 -16.68
CA HIS A 111 8.12 -1.94 -17.84
C HIS A 111 7.46 -0.58 -18.01
N GLU A 112 7.46 -0.10 -19.25
CA GLU A 112 6.66 1.04 -19.69
C GLU A 112 5.21 0.83 -19.24
N ARG A 113 4.58 1.95 -18.88
CA ARG A 113 3.18 2.07 -18.43
C ARG A 113 2.28 1.00 -19.04
N PRO A 114 1.39 0.34 -18.26
CA PRO A 114 0.28 -0.37 -18.88
C PRO A 114 -0.45 0.64 -19.77
N ASP A 115 -0.50 0.33 -21.06
CA ASP A 115 -1.28 1.04 -22.07
C ASP A 115 -2.74 0.94 -21.65
N ASN A 116 -3.24 1.98 -21.00
CA ASN A 116 -4.67 2.13 -20.71
C ASN A 116 -5.32 2.58 -22.01
N GLY A 117 -5.68 1.60 -22.84
CA GLY A 117 -6.63 1.78 -23.93
C GLY A 117 -7.87 2.54 -23.42
N HIS A 118 -8.29 3.48 -24.26
CA HIS A 118 -9.41 4.42 -24.12
C HIS A 118 -10.69 3.86 -23.51
#